data_AF-A0A651HVR2-F1
#
_entry.id   AF-A0A651HVR2-F1
#
_cell.length_a   1.000
_cell.length_b   1.000
_cell.length_c   1.000
_cell.angle_alpha   90.00
_cell.angle_beta   90.00
_cell.angle_gamma   90.00
#
_symmetry.space_group_name_H-M   'P 1'
#
loop_
_entity.id
_entity.type
_entity.pdbx_description
1 polymer ?
#
loop_
_entity_poly.entity_id
_entity_poly.type
_entity_poly.pdbx_seq_one_letter_code
_entity_poly.pdbx_strand_id
1 'polypeptide(L)'
;MPREPGLPGSASGGGQGTPNPVGCRAAGAESGRWAAAAVTLGALALLLLTALPQSGLEAQIPPPRPGELERQTLLLPEAGILEITPTLRARAGLFPDLRDFQGARLFQGEDGALVVEVAWLEEGRLVRQRRPLSEAELAALRRTLAESLARAGAAAVDTQDGRGGLVLGHTLLGVAYHGWAVPVALDVSSAQGAVAAYLLTAGTTFYLPYRLTRHRTVTDTHRNLSLYGGSRGIVSGLFAGDLVGGDREDGRGSGRARLAGGVVGGAAGGTLGFMAVDRWNPELGDAELWAALGDAGLLVGAATAYLAGPYKEETFTRRDNGFEFTDTRIRSRRVGHALTLAGQGAGLAAGAWLGGRRSYSTGDVSALRSATIAGVQTGASAARLAGVDEWGDAVVGAMLAGGLGGLVAGDRWMGPRGLSTGEGLLVNAAHLAGTATAAGLTYLLVDEIDGNETLLLSASTVGGILGAGLVWRAVVDGAPRRVGSLGNGAPGRFGSISPGTPSPGSGGGATRPDAPAGITVEVHPMGILQGTLLAPRPGIAGAAHGSAAVRTDVPPGWGVGGGTGVGGAGARSAVAPWLTIRF
;
A
#
# COMPACT_ATOMS: atom_id res chain seq x y z
N MET A 1 -31.03 64.10 61.54
CA MET A 1 -29.79 64.74 62.05
C MET A 1 -29.45 64.10 63.40
N PRO A 2 -28.18 64.00 63.83
CA PRO A 2 -26.92 64.45 63.21
C PRO A 2 -26.02 63.24 62.78
N ARG A 3 -25.19 63.26 61.73
CA ARG A 3 -24.00 64.06 61.38
C ARG A 3 -22.83 63.92 62.36
N GLU A 4 -21.83 63.15 61.95
CA GLU A 4 -20.42 63.53 62.14
C GLU A 4 -19.60 63.32 60.85
N PRO A 5 -18.58 64.17 60.59
CA PRO A 5 -17.82 64.23 59.34
C PRO A 5 -16.34 63.84 59.48
N GLY A 6 -15.71 63.55 58.34
CA GLY A 6 -14.25 63.57 58.14
C GLY A 6 -13.77 62.31 57.40
N LEU A 7 -12.85 62.34 56.43
CA LEU A 7 -12.01 63.33 55.76
C LEU A 7 -11.60 62.72 54.40
N PRO A 8 -11.03 63.47 53.44
CA PRO A 8 -10.74 62.99 52.09
C PRO A 8 -9.37 62.31 51.97
N GLY A 9 -9.27 61.24 51.19
CA GLY A 9 -8.03 60.50 50.98
C GLY A 9 -7.86 59.94 49.57
N SER A 10 -7.08 60.68 48.77
CA SER A 10 -6.26 60.24 47.62
C SER A 10 -6.90 59.35 46.54
N ALA A 11 -7.28 59.99 45.43
CA ALA A 11 -7.39 59.36 44.12
C ALA A 11 -5.98 59.00 43.60
N SER A 12 -5.64 57.72 43.56
CA SER A 12 -4.58 57.21 42.70
C SER A 12 -5.18 56.85 41.35
N GLY A 13 -4.71 57.52 40.30
CA GLY A 13 -5.09 57.26 38.92
C GLY A 13 -4.59 55.89 38.48
N GLY A 14 -5.49 54.92 38.45
CA GLY A 14 -5.31 53.67 37.71
C GLY A 14 -5.67 53.90 36.25
N GLY A 15 -4.65 54.07 35.39
CA GLY A 15 -4.83 54.10 33.95
C GLY A 15 -5.44 52.78 33.47
N GLN A 16 -6.70 52.83 33.03
CA GLN A 16 -7.34 51.75 32.30
C GLN A 16 -6.67 51.65 30.92
N GLY A 17 -5.67 50.78 30.80
CA GLY A 17 -5.17 50.33 29.52
C GLY A 17 -6.23 49.48 28.84
N THR A 18 -6.84 50.00 27.79
CA THR A 18 -7.69 49.24 26.87
C THR A 18 -6.86 48.12 26.23
N PRO A 19 -7.21 46.83 26.41
CA PRO A 19 -6.49 45.74 25.74
C PRO A 19 -6.76 45.80 24.24
N ASN A 20 -5.69 45.93 23.46
CA ASN A 20 -5.70 46.00 22.01
C ASN A 20 -6.07 44.62 21.42
N PRO A 21 -7.18 44.45 20.69
CA PRO A 21 -7.63 43.14 20.19
C PRO A 21 -7.00 42.81 18.83
N VAL A 22 -5.66 42.85 18.73
CA VAL A 22 -4.94 42.68 17.44
C VAL A 22 -4.29 41.28 17.29
N GLY A 23 -4.40 40.39 18.27
CA GLY A 23 -3.59 39.16 18.30
C GLY A 23 -4.18 37.85 17.73
N CYS A 24 -5.50 37.73 17.51
CA CYS A 24 -6.12 36.41 17.33
C CYS A 24 -6.45 35.97 15.87
N ARG A 25 -6.22 36.81 14.85
CA ARG A 25 -6.59 36.44 13.46
C ARG A 25 -5.57 35.59 12.70
N ALA A 26 -4.34 35.45 13.19
CA ALA A 26 -3.29 34.72 12.45
C ALA A 26 -3.32 33.19 12.64
N ALA A 27 -3.91 32.68 13.73
CA ALA A 27 -3.84 31.25 14.07
C ALA A 27 -4.76 30.35 13.22
N GLY A 28 -5.82 30.89 12.63
CA GLY A 28 -6.79 30.11 11.83
C GLY A 28 -6.22 29.66 10.48
N ALA A 29 -5.52 30.55 9.77
CA ALA A 29 -5.00 30.30 8.43
C ALA A 29 -3.87 29.25 8.40
N GLU A 30 -3.08 29.12 9.47
CA GLU A 30 -2.03 28.10 9.54
C GLU A 30 -2.59 26.69 9.76
N SER A 31 -3.69 26.55 10.50
CA SER A 31 -4.28 25.22 10.80
C SER A 31 -4.78 24.47 9.56
N GLY A 32 -5.27 25.18 8.53
CA GLY A 32 -5.67 24.60 7.25
C GLY A 32 -4.49 24.08 6.43
N ARG A 33 -3.32 24.75 6.49
CA ARG A 33 -2.09 24.32 5.79
C ARG A 33 -1.51 23.04 6.39
N TRP A 34 -1.57 22.88 7.72
CA TRP A 34 -1.12 21.67 8.41
C TRP A 34 -2.05 20.46 8.17
N ALA A 35 -3.36 20.68 8.07
CA ALA A 35 -4.30 19.61 7.72
C ALA A 35 -4.08 19.09 6.29
N ALA A 36 -3.83 19.98 5.33
CA ALA A 36 -3.46 19.60 3.97
C ALA A 36 -2.12 18.85 3.94
N ALA A 37 -1.08 19.38 4.61
CA ALA A 37 0.24 18.75 4.66
C ALA A 37 0.24 17.37 5.35
N ALA A 38 -0.53 17.19 6.43
CA ALA A 38 -0.66 15.91 7.13
C ALA A 38 -1.39 14.86 6.29
N VAL A 39 -2.37 15.25 5.48
CA VAL A 39 -3.03 14.36 4.50
C VAL A 39 -2.05 13.96 3.40
N THR A 40 -1.23 14.89 2.91
CA THR A 40 -0.23 14.61 1.86
C THR A 40 0.91 13.72 2.37
N LEU A 41 1.45 13.97 3.57
CA LEU A 41 2.51 13.16 4.18
C LEU A 41 2.03 11.78 4.66
N GLY A 42 0.81 11.71 5.19
CA GLY A 42 0.17 10.43 5.55
C GLY A 42 -0.11 9.57 4.31
N ALA A 43 -0.52 10.18 3.19
CA ALA A 43 -0.66 9.48 1.92
C ALA A 43 0.69 9.00 1.35
N LEU A 44 1.75 9.80 1.48
CA LEU A 44 3.09 9.45 0.99
C LEU A 44 3.74 8.31 1.79
N ALA A 45 3.64 8.33 3.13
CA ALA A 45 4.14 7.27 4.01
C ALA A 45 3.38 5.95 3.81
N LEU A 46 2.07 6.02 3.52
CA LEU A 46 1.24 4.85 3.25
C LEU A 46 1.53 4.27 1.84
N LEU A 47 1.82 5.13 0.84
CA LEU A 47 2.29 4.70 -0.49
C LEU A 47 3.65 3.98 -0.40
N LEU A 48 4.58 4.49 0.41
CA LEU A 48 5.88 3.86 0.65
C LEU A 48 5.77 2.51 1.37
N LEU A 49 4.78 2.30 2.25
CA LEU A 49 4.57 1.01 2.92
C LEU A 49 4.09 -0.11 1.97
N THR A 50 3.47 0.23 0.84
CA THR A 50 2.99 -0.76 -0.14
C THR A 50 4.03 -1.19 -1.18
N ALA A 51 5.21 -0.55 -1.18
CA ALA A 51 6.19 -0.67 -2.26
C ALA A 51 7.40 -1.57 -1.94
N LEU A 52 7.42 -2.30 -0.81
CA LEU A 52 8.54 -3.20 -0.47
C LEU A 52 8.49 -4.48 -1.33
N PRO A 53 9.44 -4.70 -2.25
CA PRO A 53 9.54 -5.95 -2.98
C PRO A 53 10.25 -7.00 -2.12
N GLN A 54 9.68 -8.20 -2.02
CA GLN A 54 10.41 -9.37 -1.54
C GLN A 54 11.04 -10.07 -2.74
N SER A 55 12.25 -9.67 -3.11
CA SER A 55 13.07 -10.39 -4.10
C SER A 55 13.72 -11.60 -3.44
N GLY A 56 13.26 -12.79 -3.82
CA GLY A 56 13.99 -14.04 -3.59
C GLY A 56 15.25 -14.07 -4.45
N LEU A 57 16.35 -14.53 -3.86
CA LEU A 57 17.61 -14.80 -4.55
C LEU A 57 17.42 -15.94 -5.57
N GLU A 58 17.26 -15.59 -6.84
CA GLU A 58 17.32 -16.55 -7.95
C GLU A 58 18.75 -17.04 -8.14
N ALA A 59 18.98 -18.32 -7.84
CA ALA A 59 20.24 -18.98 -8.12
C ALA A 59 20.36 -19.25 -9.63
N GLN A 60 21.46 -18.77 -10.23
CA GLN A 60 21.76 -18.95 -11.66
C GLN A 60 21.92 -20.43 -12.02
N ILE A 61 21.23 -20.80 -13.09
CA ILE A 61 21.17 -22.15 -13.67
C ILE A 61 22.39 -22.33 -14.59
N PRO A 62 23.25 -23.36 -14.41
CA PRO A 62 24.28 -23.68 -15.40
C PRO A 62 23.67 -24.10 -16.76
N PRO A 63 24.32 -23.72 -17.87
CA PRO A 63 23.78 -23.89 -19.22
C PRO A 63 23.77 -25.36 -19.69
N PRO A 64 22.94 -25.68 -20.71
CA PRO A 64 22.94 -26.99 -21.37
C PRO A 64 24.28 -27.30 -22.06
N ARG A 65 24.45 -28.56 -22.49
CA ARG A 65 25.65 -28.98 -23.24
C ARG A 65 25.78 -28.14 -24.52
N PRO A 66 27.00 -27.80 -24.97
CA PRO A 66 27.19 -27.02 -26.18
C PRO A 66 26.59 -27.74 -27.39
N GLY A 67 25.59 -27.14 -28.04
CA GLY A 67 25.07 -27.55 -29.35
C GLY A 67 23.63 -28.08 -29.41
N GLU A 68 22.97 -28.35 -28.30
CA GLU A 68 21.55 -28.77 -28.30
C GLU A 68 20.64 -27.61 -27.87
N LEU A 69 19.80 -27.12 -28.78
CA LEU A 69 18.76 -26.15 -28.45
C LEU A 69 17.54 -26.89 -27.88
N GLU A 70 17.18 -26.54 -26.65
CA GLU A 70 15.99 -27.07 -26.00
C GLU A 70 15.04 -25.94 -25.67
N ARG A 71 13.79 -26.09 -26.10
CA ARG A 71 12.73 -25.13 -25.82
C ARG A 71 11.96 -25.60 -24.59
N GLN A 72 11.90 -24.77 -23.55
CA GLN A 72 10.99 -25.02 -22.43
C GLN A 72 9.54 -24.97 -22.95
N THR A 73 8.74 -25.96 -22.59
CA THR A 73 7.34 -26.09 -23.01
C THR A 73 6.43 -26.28 -21.79
N LEU A 74 5.13 -26.07 -21.98
CA LEU A 74 4.14 -26.16 -20.91
C LEU A 74 4.02 -27.61 -20.42
N LEU A 75 4.30 -27.80 -19.13
CA LEU A 75 4.13 -29.07 -18.46
C LEU A 75 2.64 -29.45 -18.42
N LEU A 76 1.75 -28.52 -18.06
CA LEU A 76 0.29 -28.69 -18.11
C LEU A 76 -0.37 -27.53 -18.85
N PRO A 77 -0.64 -27.66 -20.16
CA PRO A 77 -1.18 -26.58 -20.99
C PRO A 77 -2.52 -26.01 -20.49
N GLU A 78 -3.43 -26.89 -20.06
CA GLU A 78 -4.76 -26.58 -19.53
C GLU A 78 -4.71 -25.58 -18.35
N ALA A 79 -3.63 -25.64 -17.56
CA ALA A 79 -3.44 -24.83 -16.36
C ALA A 79 -2.33 -23.76 -16.52
N GLY A 80 -1.73 -23.64 -17.71
CA GLY A 80 -0.62 -22.71 -17.96
C GLY A 80 0.65 -23.00 -17.14
N ILE A 81 0.86 -24.23 -16.67
CA ILE A 81 1.98 -24.57 -15.77
C ILE A 81 3.23 -24.88 -16.59
N LEU A 82 4.26 -24.04 -16.44
CA LEU A 82 5.60 -24.21 -17.05
C LEU A 82 6.57 -25.02 -16.18
N GLU A 83 6.40 -24.96 -14.86
CA GLU A 83 7.31 -25.55 -13.87
C GLU A 83 6.51 -26.05 -12.66
N ILE A 84 6.86 -27.23 -12.14
CA ILE A 84 6.46 -27.65 -10.80
C ILE A 84 7.42 -27.01 -9.82
N THR A 85 6.97 -25.97 -9.15
CA THR A 85 7.72 -25.33 -8.06
C THR A 85 7.68 -26.18 -6.78
N PRO A 86 8.53 -25.91 -5.77
CA PRO A 86 8.48 -26.64 -4.51
C PRO A 86 7.11 -26.56 -3.83
N THR A 87 6.45 -25.40 -3.92
CA THR A 87 5.10 -25.17 -3.40
C THR A 87 4.07 -26.00 -4.16
N LEU A 88 4.13 -26.02 -5.49
CA LEU A 88 3.22 -26.83 -6.31
C LEU A 88 3.44 -28.33 -6.07
N ARG A 89 4.69 -28.77 -5.95
CA ARG A 89 5.07 -30.15 -5.61
C ARG A 89 4.43 -30.57 -4.29
N ALA A 90 4.64 -29.78 -3.23
CA ALA A 90 4.10 -30.07 -1.91
C ALA A 90 2.57 -30.14 -1.94
N ARG A 91 1.93 -29.21 -2.66
CA ARG A 91 0.47 -29.17 -2.84
C ARG A 91 -0.07 -30.39 -3.61
N ALA A 92 0.59 -30.78 -4.70
CA ALA A 92 0.17 -31.89 -5.55
C ALA A 92 0.64 -33.26 -5.05
N GLY A 93 1.44 -33.32 -3.98
CA GLY A 93 2.04 -34.56 -3.46
C GLY A 93 2.96 -35.26 -4.47
N LEU A 94 3.68 -34.48 -5.31
CA LEU A 94 4.53 -35.02 -6.36
C LEU A 94 5.97 -35.23 -5.87
N PHE A 95 6.67 -36.19 -6.49
CA PHE A 95 8.07 -36.52 -6.21
C PHE A 95 8.39 -36.70 -4.71
N PRO A 96 7.60 -37.45 -3.92
CA PRO A 96 7.78 -37.51 -2.46
C PRO A 96 9.19 -37.94 -2.02
N ASP A 97 9.89 -38.70 -2.85
CA ASP A 97 11.22 -39.26 -2.55
C ASP A 97 12.36 -38.23 -2.61
N LEU A 98 12.16 -37.08 -3.25
CA LEU A 98 13.22 -36.06 -3.42
C LEU A 98 13.22 -35.05 -2.26
N ARG A 99 14.28 -35.03 -1.45
CA ARG A 99 14.45 -33.97 -0.42
C ARG A 99 14.93 -32.67 -1.07
N ASP A 100 14.58 -31.53 -0.48
CA ASP A 100 15.01 -30.19 -0.92
C ASP A 100 14.84 -29.91 -2.43
N PHE A 101 13.69 -30.35 -2.97
CA PHE A 101 13.30 -30.11 -4.36
C PHE A 101 13.29 -28.62 -4.70
N GLN A 102 13.85 -28.29 -5.85
CA GLN A 102 13.97 -26.93 -6.36
C GLN A 102 12.97 -26.66 -7.50
N GLY A 103 12.74 -27.63 -8.38
CA GLY A 103 11.81 -27.47 -9.49
C GLY A 103 11.76 -28.67 -10.42
N ALA A 104 10.68 -28.77 -11.22
CA ALA A 104 10.64 -29.68 -12.36
C ALA A 104 10.10 -28.97 -13.61
N ARG A 105 10.85 -29.03 -14.71
CA ARG A 105 10.57 -28.31 -15.97
C ARG A 105 10.53 -29.28 -17.13
N LEU A 106 9.68 -29.01 -18.12
CA LEU A 106 9.59 -29.79 -19.35
C LEU A 106 10.28 -29.04 -20.49
N PHE A 107 11.21 -29.72 -21.14
CA PHE A 107 11.93 -29.25 -22.31
C PHE A 107 11.58 -30.12 -23.52
N GLN A 108 11.60 -29.51 -24.69
CA GLN A 108 11.47 -30.17 -25.98
C GLN A 108 12.74 -29.87 -26.79
N GLY A 109 13.50 -30.90 -27.15
CA GLY A 109 14.66 -30.78 -28.02
C GLY A 109 14.26 -30.56 -29.49
N GLU A 110 15.22 -30.20 -30.34
CA GLU A 110 14.99 -29.98 -31.78
C GLU A 110 14.40 -31.20 -32.48
N ASP A 111 14.84 -32.41 -32.10
CA ASP A 111 14.34 -33.68 -32.62
C ASP A 111 12.92 -34.03 -32.12
N GLY A 112 12.27 -33.12 -31.39
CA GLY A 112 10.96 -33.32 -30.77
C GLY A 112 10.99 -34.15 -29.49
N ALA A 113 12.16 -34.62 -29.07
CA ALA A 113 12.34 -35.39 -27.83
C ALA A 113 11.92 -34.56 -26.61
N LEU A 114 11.09 -35.15 -25.74
CA LEU A 114 10.61 -34.51 -24.52
C LEU A 114 11.48 -34.92 -23.34
N VAL A 115 11.96 -33.96 -22.55
CA VAL A 115 12.80 -34.22 -21.38
C VAL A 115 12.23 -33.47 -20.19
N VAL A 116 11.98 -34.18 -19.09
CA VAL A 116 11.71 -33.53 -17.80
C VAL A 116 13.01 -33.44 -17.03
N GLU A 117 13.39 -32.21 -16.68
CA GLU A 117 14.47 -31.93 -15.75
C GLU A 117 13.87 -31.75 -14.36
N VAL A 118 14.32 -32.56 -13.41
CA VAL A 118 14.00 -32.42 -11.99
C VAL A 118 15.24 -31.98 -11.25
N ALA A 119 15.15 -30.89 -10.51
CA ALA A 119 16.25 -30.32 -9.73
C ALA A 119 15.94 -30.39 -8.23
N TRP A 120 16.92 -30.82 -7.43
CA TRP A 120 16.86 -30.86 -5.96
C TRP A 120 18.24 -30.65 -5.34
N LEU A 121 18.31 -30.38 -4.05
CA LEU A 121 19.56 -30.34 -3.31
C LEU A 121 19.83 -31.69 -2.65
N GLU A 122 21.04 -32.22 -2.83
CA GLU A 122 21.54 -33.40 -2.14
C GLU A 122 22.88 -33.02 -1.51
N GLU A 123 22.99 -33.13 -0.18
CA GLU A 123 24.19 -32.70 0.57
C GLU A 123 24.61 -31.24 0.29
N GLY A 124 23.63 -30.35 0.10
CA GLY A 124 23.86 -28.93 -0.20
C GLY A 124 24.32 -28.65 -1.64
N ARG A 125 24.37 -29.68 -2.50
CA ARG A 125 24.71 -29.55 -3.92
C ARG A 125 23.47 -29.70 -4.79
N LEU A 126 23.36 -28.85 -5.81
CA LEU A 126 22.26 -28.94 -6.77
C LEU A 126 22.47 -30.17 -7.66
N VAL A 127 21.58 -31.14 -7.53
CA VAL A 127 21.48 -32.31 -8.40
C VAL A 127 20.36 -32.09 -9.39
N ARG A 128 20.62 -32.47 -10.64
CA ARG A 128 19.63 -32.42 -11.73
C ARG A 128 19.53 -33.79 -12.37
N GLN A 129 18.31 -34.30 -12.44
CA GLN A 129 18.00 -35.51 -13.19
C GLN A 129 17.17 -35.15 -14.39
N ARG A 130 17.73 -35.43 -15.56
CA ARG A 130 17.05 -35.29 -16.84
C ARG A 130 16.53 -36.66 -17.23
N ARG A 131 15.20 -36.78 -17.33
CA ARG A 131 14.54 -38.01 -17.72
C ARG A 131 13.86 -37.79 -19.07
N PRO A 132 14.26 -38.50 -20.14
CA PRO A 132 13.49 -38.48 -21.38
C PRO A 132 12.10 -39.06 -21.10
N LEU A 133 11.08 -38.44 -21.66
CA LEU A 133 9.69 -38.88 -21.60
C LEU A 133 9.19 -39.18 -23.00
N SER A 134 8.53 -40.31 -23.15
CA SER A 134 7.64 -40.54 -24.29
C SER A 134 6.38 -39.66 -24.18
N GLU A 135 5.68 -39.46 -25.29
CA GLU A 135 4.39 -38.73 -25.29
C GLU A 135 3.37 -39.38 -24.34
N ALA A 136 3.35 -40.72 -24.27
CA ALA A 136 2.49 -41.47 -23.37
C ALA A 136 2.83 -41.21 -21.89
N GLU A 137 4.11 -41.16 -21.54
CA GLU A 137 4.55 -40.80 -20.18
C GLU A 137 4.23 -39.35 -19.84
N LEU A 138 4.40 -38.42 -20.80
CA LEU A 138 4.00 -37.02 -20.59
C LEU A 138 2.49 -36.89 -20.39
N ALA A 139 1.67 -37.59 -21.17
CA ALA A 139 0.23 -37.61 -21.01
C ALA A 139 -0.20 -38.22 -19.66
N ALA A 140 0.52 -39.25 -19.19
CA ALA A 140 0.31 -39.82 -17.85
C ALA A 140 0.71 -38.82 -16.76
N LEU A 141 1.87 -38.17 -16.86
CA LEU A 141 2.32 -37.14 -15.93
C LEU A 141 1.32 -35.97 -15.85
N ARG A 142 0.82 -35.50 -17.00
CA ARG A 142 -0.20 -34.45 -17.09
C ARG A 142 -1.51 -34.84 -16.41
N ARG A 143 -1.99 -36.07 -16.61
CA ARG A 143 -3.19 -36.59 -15.91
C ARG A 143 -2.97 -36.67 -14.42
N THR A 144 -1.86 -37.26 -13.96
CA THR A 144 -1.54 -37.35 -12.53
C THR A 144 -1.43 -35.96 -11.89
N LEU A 145 -0.78 -35.01 -12.57
CA LEU A 145 -0.69 -33.64 -12.12
C LEU A 145 -2.07 -32.97 -12.06
N ALA A 146 -2.90 -33.11 -13.10
CA ALA A 146 -4.24 -32.55 -13.13
C ALA A 146 -5.14 -33.16 -12.04
N GLU A 147 -5.09 -34.48 -11.82
CA GLU A 147 -5.83 -35.18 -10.76
C GLU A 147 -5.34 -34.78 -9.38
N SER A 148 -4.03 -34.68 -9.17
CA SER A 148 -3.45 -34.18 -7.92
C SER A 148 -3.82 -32.74 -7.65
N LEU A 149 -3.82 -31.87 -8.67
CA LEU A 149 -4.27 -30.49 -8.54
C LEU A 149 -5.77 -30.38 -8.31
N ALA A 150 -6.58 -31.23 -8.92
CA ALA A 150 -8.01 -31.30 -8.66
C ALA A 150 -8.28 -31.74 -7.21
N ARG A 151 -7.56 -32.76 -6.73
CA ARG A 151 -7.63 -33.21 -5.32
C ARG A 151 -7.13 -32.14 -4.36
N ALA A 152 -6.04 -31.46 -4.68
CA ALA A 152 -5.45 -30.38 -3.88
C ALA A 152 -6.13 -29.00 -4.09
N GLY A 153 -7.08 -28.92 -5.02
CA GLY A 153 -8.01 -27.81 -5.18
C GLY A 153 -9.28 -28.05 -4.37
N ALA A 154 -9.74 -29.31 -4.31
CA ALA A 154 -10.87 -29.72 -3.49
C ALA A 154 -10.53 -29.79 -1.98
N ALA A 155 -9.32 -30.26 -1.65
CA ALA A 155 -8.71 -30.02 -0.36
C ALA A 155 -8.01 -28.67 -0.46
N ALA A 156 -8.63 -27.59 0.03
CA ALA A 156 -7.93 -26.32 0.23
C ALA A 156 -6.73 -26.60 1.13
N VAL A 157 -5.56 -26.86 0.52
CA VAL A 157 -4.31 -27.03 1.24
C VAL A 157 -4.11 -25.74 1.98
N ASP A 158 -3.92 -25.81 3.31
CA ASP A 158 -3.70 -24.66 4.17
C ASP A 158 -2.44 -23.89 3.74
N THR A 159 -2.55 -23.06 2.70
CA THR A 159 -1.47 -22.18 2.26
C THR A 159 -1.33 -21.09 3.30
N GLN A 160 -0.12 -20.93 3.84
CA GLN A 160 0.20 -19.95 4.89
C GLN A 160 1.04 -18.78 4.33
N ASP A 161 1.14 -18.66 3.01
CA ASP A 161 2.05 -17.73 2.32
C ASP A 161 1.79 -16.27 2.72
N GLY A 162 0.52 -15.90 2.93
CA GLY A 162 0.14 -14.56 3.35
C GLY A 162 0.25 -14.31 4.86
N ARG A 163 0.38 -15.36 5.70
CA ARG A 163 0.28 -15.25 7.16
C ARG A 163 1.37 -14.36 7.76
N GLY A 164 2.61 -14.53 7.33
CA GLY A 164 3.74 -13.73 7.85
C GLY A 164 3.53 -12.24 7.60
N GLY A 165 3.18 -11.87 6.36
CA GLY A 165 2.90 -10.49 6.00
C GLY A 165 1.64 -9.93 6.67
N LEU A 166 0.61 -10.75 6.91
CA LEU A 166 -0.60 -10.34 7.62
C LEU A 166 -0.28 -9.99 9.08
N VAL A 167 0.45 -10.87 9.79
CA VAL A 167 0.84 -10.66 11.18
C VAL A 167 1.73 -9.43 11.30
N LEU A 168 2.74 -9.30 10.44
CA LEU A 168 3.63 -8.14 10.43
C LEU A 168 2.86 -6.84 10.15
N GLY A 169 2.00 -6.83 9.13
CA GLY A 169 1.25 -5.64 8.76
C GLY A 169 0.28 -5.18 9.85
N HIS A 170 -0.43 -6.08 10.52
CA HIS A 170 -1.29 -5.72 11.67
C HIS A 170 -0.48 -5.27 12.88
N THR A 171 0.71 -5.85 13.10
CA THR A 171 1.64 -5.37 14.14
C THR A 171 2.08 -3.93 13.85
N LEU A 172 2.40 -3.61 12.58
CA LEU A 172 2.75 -2.25 12.16
C LEU A 172 1.58 -1.28 12.34
N LEU A 173 0.34 -1.65 11.97
CA LEU A 173 -0.86 -0.84 12.23
C LEU A 173 -1.07 -0.63 13.74
N GLY A 174 -0.82 -1.68 14.52
CA GLY A 174 -0.85 -1.66 15.97
C GLY A 174 0.11 -0.66 16.59
N VAL A 175 1.36 -0.67 16.17
CA VAL A 175 2.39 0.26 16.65
C VAL A 175 2.16 1.68 16.13
N ALA A 176 1.88 1.84 14.83
CA ALA A 176 1.80 3.14 14.17
C ALA A 176 0.54 3.95 14.52
N TYR A 177 -0.59 3.26 14.72
CA TYR A 177 -1.87 3.94 14.97
C TYR A 177 -2.52 3.49 16.28
N HIS A 178 -2.85 2.19 16.42
CA HIS A 178 -3.68 1.75 17.55
C HIS A 178 -2.99 1.97 18.90
N GLY A 179 -1.67 1.85 18.98
CA GLY A 179 -0.89 1.94 20.21
C GLY A 179 -1.10 3.27 20.92
N TRP A 180 -1.08 4.39 20.20
CA TRP A 180 -1.33 5.70 20.80
C TRP A 180 -2.81 6.10 20.76
N ALA A 181 -3.58 5.65 19.76
CA ALA A 181 -4.99 6.00 19.63
C ALA A 181 -5.85 5.38 20.73
N VAL A 182 -5.58 4.13 21.15
CA VAL A 182 -6.33 3.44 22.20
C VAL A 182 -6.29 4.17 23.56
N PRO A 183 -5.14 4.51 24.16
CA PRO A 183 -5.11 5.21 25.44
C PRO A 183 -5.80 6.57 25.39
N VAL A 184 -5.70 7.29 24.27
CA VAL A 184 -6.39 8.58 24.09
C VAL A 184 -7.90 8.38 23.97
N ALA A 185 -8.34 7.37 23.23
CA ALA A 185 -9.76 7.03 23.08
C ALA A 185 -10.40 6.58 24.41
N LEU A 186 -9.64 5.88 25.27
CA LEU A 186 -10.06 5.41 26.58
C LEU A 186 -9.91 6.46 27.70
N ASP A 187 -9.41 7.67 27.38
CA ASP A 187 -9.14 8.73 28.35
C ASP A 187 -8.22 8.30 29.51
N VAL A 188 -7.16 7.57 29.18
CA VAL A 188 -6.18 7.14 30.19
C VAL A 188 -5.30 8.33 30.57
N SER A 189 -5.66 9.00 31.65
CA SER A 189 -4.98 10.22 32.12
C SER A 189 -3.60 9.97 32.75
N SER A 190 -3.36 8.76 33.28
CA SER A 190 -2.08 8.42 33.90
C SER A 190 -1.03 8.05 32.84
N ALA A 191 0.19 8.60 32.94
CA ALA A 191 1.29 8.27 32.03
C ALA A 191 1.61 6.76 32.04
N GLN A 192 1.62 6.14 33.22
CA GLN A 192 1.84 4.69 33.36
C GLN A 192 0.73 3.88 32.67
N GLY A 193 -0.53 4.27 32.84
CA GLY A 193 -1.66 3.62 32.17
C GLY A 193 -1.59 3.78 30.65
N ALA A 194 -1.21 4.96 30.15
CA ALA A 194 -1.08 5.21 28.72
C ALA A 194 0.02 4.33 28.09
N VAL A 195 1.17 4.22 28.73
CA VAL A 195 2.27 3.33 28.30
C VAL A 195 1.83 1.86 28.36
N ALA A 196 1.15 1.44 29.43
CA ALA A 196 0.65 0.07 29.56
C ALA A 196 -0.37 -0.27 28.45
N ALA A 197 -1.33 0.63 28.20
CA ALA A 197 -2.32 0.46 27.15
C ALA A 197 -1.68 0.44 25.74
N TYR A 198 -0.67 1.27 25.50
CA TYR A 198 0.11 1.24 24.25
C TYR A 198 0.77 -0.13 24.04
N LEU A 199 1.54 -0.60 25.03
CA LEU A 199 2.28 -1.87 24.92
C LEU A 199 1.34 -3.07 24.80
N LEU A 200 0.25 -3.09 25.56
CA LEU A 200 -0.78 -4.13 25.46
C LEU A 200 -1.44 -4.13 24.08
N THR A 201 -1.79 -2.96 23.55
CA THR A 201 -2.41 -2.84 22.21
C THR A 201 -1.44 -3.33 21.13
N ALA A 202 -0.20 -2.85 21.14
CA ALA A 202 0.84 -3.27 20.19
C ALA A 202 1.11 -4.78 20.25
N GLY A 203 1.24 -5.36 21.45
CA GLY A 203 1.43 -6.80 21.64
C GLY A 203 0.22 -7.61 21.16
N THR A 204 -0.99 -7.11 21.41
CA THR A 204 -2.25 -7.76 21.01
C THR A 204 -2.40 -7.81 19.49
N THR A 205 -2.00 -6.75 18.79
CA THR A 205 -2.05 -6.70 17.31
C THR A 205 -1.08 -7.64 16.61
N PHE A 206 -0.04 -8.12 17.30
CA PHE A 206 0.79 -9.23 16.85
C PHE A 206 0.17 -10.58 17.22
N TYR A 207 -0.15 -10.75 18.51
CA TYR A 207 -0.53 -12.05 19.07
C TYR A 207 -1.87 -12.56 18.52
N LEU A 208 -2.89 -11.70 18.40
CA LEU A 208 -4.22 -12.12 17.94
C LEU A 208 -4.18 -12.64 16.49
N PRO A 209 -3.68 -11.89 15.49
CA PRO A 209 -3.58 -12.43 14.13
C PRO A 209 -2.74 -13.69 14.08
N TYR A 210 -1.59 -13.74 14.77
CA TYR A 210 -0.73 -14.92 14.82
C TYR A 210 -1.45 -16.16 15.34
N ARG A 211 -2.26 -16.01 16.40
CA ARG A 211 -2.98 -17.10 17.06
C ARG A 211 -4.22 -17.53 16.29
N LEU A 212 -4.97 -16.59 15.73
CA LEU A 212 -6.21 -16.86 15.00
C LEU A 212 -5.95 -17.50 13.62
N THR A 213 -4.81 -17.22 13.00
CA THR A 213 -4.44 -17.73 11.67
C THR A 213 -3.61 -19.01 11.69
N ARG A 214 -3.15 -19.49 12.85
CA ARG A 214 -2.19 -20.61 12.95
C ARG A 214 -2.61 -21.93 12.29
N HIS A 215 -3.92 -22.14 12.12
CA HIS A 215 -4.52 -23.36 11.56
C HIS A 215 -5.60 -22.99 10.54
N ARG A 216 -5.41 -21.89 9.81
CA ARG A 216 -6.34 -21.43 8.78
C ARG A 216 -5.56 -21.02 7.55
N THR A 217 -6.03 -21.39 6.37
CA THR A 217 -5.50 -20.90 5.11
C THR A 217 -5.41 -19.36 5.13
N VAL A 218 -4.23 -18.82 4.86
CA VAL A 218 -3.99 -17.38 4.68
C VAL A 218 -3.19 -17.18 3.40
N THR A 219 -3.89 -16.78 2.35
CA THR A 219 -3.30 -16.41 1.06
C THR A 219 -2.81 -14.95 1.07
N ASP A 220 -2.04 -14.56 0.05
CA ASP A 220 -1.69 -13.15 -0.17
C ASP A 220 -2.92 -12.25 -0.33
N THR A 221 -4.02 -12.77 -0.88
CA THR A 221 -5.30 -12.07 -1.00
C THR A 221 -5.87 -11.74 0.39
N HIS A 222 -5.84 -12.70 1.33
CA HIS A 222 -6.27 -12.48 2.71
C HIS A 222 -5.43 -11.40 3.38
N ARG A 223 -4.10 -11.46 3.22
CA ARG A 223 -3.19 -10.41 3.71
C ARG A 223 -3.58 -9.06 3.12
N ASN A 224 -3.68 -8.95 1.80
CA ASN A 224 -3.90 -7.68 1.10
C ASN A 224 -5.21 -7.02 1.55
N LEU A 225 -6.35 -7.71 1.44
CA LEU A 225 -7.64 -7.14 1.82
C LEU A 225 -7.78 -6.90 3.32
N SER A 226 -7.15 -7.71 4.17
CA SER A 226 -7.13 -7.45 5.61
C SER A 226 -6.31 -6.21 5.97
N LEU A 227 -5.15 -5.99 5.34
CA LEU A 227 -4.35 -4.79 5.58
C LEU A 227 -4.99 -3.53 4.97
N TYR A 228 -5.58 -3.65 3.78
CA TYR A 228 -6.38 -2.60 3.19
C TYR A 228 -7.55 -2.22 4.09
N GLY A 229 -8.35 -3.21 4.49
CA GLY A 229 -9.48 -3.02 5.38
C GLY A 229 -9.06 -2.44 6.73
N GLY A 230 -7.91 -2.85 7.27
CA GLY A 230 -7.36 -2.30 8.51
C GLY A 230 -6.97 -0.84 8.39
N SER A 231 -6.10 -0.52 7.42
CA SER A 231 -5.61 0.84 7.20
C SER A 231 -6.71 1.82 6.79
N ARG A 232 -7.59 1.43 5.85
CA ARG A 232 -8.72 2.28 5.44
C ARG A 232 -9.85 2.27 6.44
N GLY A 233 -10.06 1.18 7.17
CA GLY A 233 -10.97 1.12 8.29
C GLY A 233 -10.63 2.15 9.37
N ILE A 234 -9.34 2.44 9.61
CA ILE A 234 -8.92 3.56 10.48
C ILE A 234 -9.47 4.88 9.95
N VAL A 235 -9.22 5.18 8.67
CA VAL A 235 -9.66 6.43 8.04
C VAL A 235 -11.19 6.56 8.06
N SER A 236 -11.90 5.53 7.62
CA SER A 236 -13.37 5.48 7.64
C SER A 236 -13.91 5.57 9.07
N GLY A 237 -13.24 4.94 10.01
CA GLY A 237 -13.56 4.95 11.42
C GLY A 237 -13.44 6.34 12.03
N LEU A 238 -12.42 7.13 11.66
CA LEU A 238 -12.30 8.53 12.08
C LEU A 238 -13.54 9.33 11.64
N PHE A 239 -13.94 9.20 10.36
CA PHE A 239 -15.13 9.87 9.83
C PHE A 239 -16.43 9.40 10.51
N ALA A 240 -16.56 8.09 10.77
CA ALA A 240 -17.69 7.53 11.50
C ALA A 240 -17.73 8.00 12.96
N GLY A 241 -16.57 8.11 13.61
CA GLY A 241 -16.44 8.65 14.95
C GLY A 241 -16.88 10.10 15.04
N ASP A 242 -16.51 10.93 14.06
CA ASP A 242 -16.97 12.32 13.96
C ASP A 242 -18.50 12.40 13.69
N LEU A 243 -19.06 11.48 12.90
CA LEU A 243 -20.51 11.38 12.65
C LEU A 243 -21.30 11.10 13.94
N VAL A 244 -20.81 10.18 14.78
CA VAL A 244 -21.47 9.74 16.01
C VAL A 244 -21.20 10.69 17.17
N GLY A 245 -19.96 11.18 17.31
CA GLY A 245 -19.53 12.05 18.41
C GLY A 245 -20.18 13.43 18.37
N GLY A 246 -20.45 13.93 17.16
CA GLY A 246 -21.07 15.22 16.91
C GLY A 246 -20.19 16.43 17.23
N ASP A 247 -20.59 17.59 16.71
CA ASP A 247 -19.97 18.87 17.04
C ASP A 247 -20.44 19.30 18.45
N ARG A 248 -19.67 18.97 19.47
CA ARG A 248 -19.85 19.53 20.82
C ARG A 248 -19.22 20.93 20.85
N GLU A 249 -19.96 21.91 21.36
CA GLU A 249 -19.52 23.32 21.45
C GLU A 249 -18.20 23.52 22.22
N ASP A 250 -17.85 22.59 23.11
CA ASP A 250 -16.64 22.67 23.92
C ASP A 250 -15.37 22.15 23.22
N GLY A 251 -15.49 21.57 22.03
CA GLY A 251 -14.37 21.04 21.22
C GLY A 251 -13.58 19.88 21.84
N ARG A 252 -13.78 19.57 23.12
CA ARG A 252 -12.99 18.58 23.89
C ARG A 252 -13.49 17.15 23.71
N GLY A 253 -14.77 16.96 23.36
CA GLY A 253 -15.37 15.61 23.24
C GLY A 253 -15.20 14.92 21.89
N SER A 254 -15.06 15.68 20.79
CA SER A 254 -15.06 15.12 19.43
C SER A 254 -13.81 14.30 19.12
N GLY A 255 -12.64 14.73 19.63
CA GLY A 255 -11.37 14.03 19.39
C GLY A 255 -11.37 12.57 19.87
N ARG A 256 -12.01 12.28 21.00
CA ARG A 256 -12.07 10.90 21.54
C ARG A 256 -12.95 9.99 20.70
N ALA A 257 -14.15 10.46 20.35
CA ALA A 257 -15.08 9.69 19.50
C ALA A 257 -14.46 9.40 18.13
N ARG A 258 -13.76 10.39 17.56
CA ARG A 258 -13.00 10.24 16.31
C ARG A 258 -11.95 9.14 16.41
N LEU A 259 -11.06 9.21 17.40
CA LEU A 259 -9.99 8.22 17.59
C LEU A 259 -10.54 6.82 17.93
N ALA A 260 -11.56 6.74 18.79
CA ALA A 260 -12.27 5.49 19.08
C ALA A 260 -12.87 4.88 17.81
N GLY A 261 -13.50 5.72 16.98
CA GLY A 261 -14.01 5.34 15.67
C GLY A 261 -12.91 4.77 14.78
N GLY A 262 -11.74 5.41 14.72
CA GLY A 262 -10.59 4.92 13.95
C GLY A 262 -10.05 3.58 14.48
N VAL A 263 -9.99 3.38 15.80
CA VAL A 263 -9.59 2.10 16.40
C VAL A 263 -10.56 0.99 16.02
N VAL A 264 -11.87 1.21 16.23
CA VAL A 264 -12.92 0.23 15.92
C VAL A 264 -12.98 -0.04 14.42
N GLY A 265 -12.95 1.01 13.61
CA GLY A 265 -12.98 0.92 12.16
C GLY A 265 -11.79 0.14 11.60
N GLY A 266 -10.58 0.36 12.13
CA GLY A 266 -9.39 -0.41 11.73
C GLY A 266 -9.52 -1.90 12.05
N ALA A 267 -9.89 -2.25 13.28
CA ALA A 267 -10.05 -3.65 13.68
C ALA A 267 -11.18 -4.35 12.89
N ALA A 268 -12.33 -3.68 12.75
CA ALA A 268 -13.48 -4.21 12.02
C ALA A 268 -13.17 -4.34 10.52
N GLY A 269 -12.59 -3.30 9.91
CA GLY A 269 -12.23 -3.29 8.50
C GLY A 269 -11.22 -4.37 8.16
N GLY A 270 -10.19 -4.58 9.00
CA GLY A 270 -9.21 -5.64 8.77
C GLY A 270 -9.80 -7.05 8.89
N THR A 271 -10.76 -7.24 9.81
CA THR A 271 -11.48 -8.51 9.97
C THR A 271 -12.44 -8.76 8.79
N LEU A 272 -13.22 -7.75 8.41
CA LEU A 272 -14.15 -7.83 7.27
C LEU A 272 -13.40 -8.05 5.96
N GLY A 273 -12.24 -7.42 5.77
CA GLY A 273 -11.37 -7.65 4.62
C GLY A 273 -10.87 -9.09 4.54
N PHE A 274 -10.52 -9.71 5.67
CA PHE A 274 -10.16 -11.13 5.72
C PHE A 274 -11.36 -12.02 5.34
N MET A 275 -12.52 -11.80 5.98
CA MET A 275 -13.75 -12.57 5.74
C MET A 275 -14.30 -12.40 4.31
N ALA A 276 -14.05 -11.25 3.68
CA ALA A 276 -14.41 -10.98 2.29
C ALA A 276 -13.73 -12.00 1.36
N VAL A 277 -12.47 -12.35 1.65
CA VAL A 277 -11.74 -13.34 0.85
C VAL A 277 -12.35 -14.73 1.03
N ASP A 278 -12.63 -15.15 2.26
CA ASP A 278 -13.32 -16.43 2.51
C ASP A 278 -14.68 -16.51 1.80
N ARG A 279 -15.41 -15.38 1.74
CA ARG A 279 -16.78 -15.35 1.23
C ARG A 279 -16.85 -15.34 -0.30
N TRP A 280 -15.97 -14.59 -0.96
CA TRP A 280 -16.03 -14.31 -2.39
C TRP A 280 -14.88 -14.92 -3.18
N ASN A 281 -13.84 -15.41 -2.51
CA ASN A 281 -12.63 -15.99 -3.09
C ASN A 281 -12.08 -15.19 -4.29
N PRO A 282 -11.89 -13.86 -4.16
CA PRO A 282 -11.36 -13.05 -5.24
C PRO A 282 -9.91 -13.44 -5.55
N GLU A 283 -9.51 -13.28 -6.81
CA GLU A 283 -8.10 -13.33 -7.17
C GLU A 283 -7.34 -12.14 -6.53
N LEU A 284 -6.03 -12.24 -6.39
CA LEU A 284 -5.23 -11.20 -5.74
C LEU A 284 -5.37 -9.84 -6.45
N GLY A 285 -5.37 -9.82 -7.78
CA GLY A 285 -5.52 -8.57 -8.53
C GLY A 285 -6.94 -7.99 -8.45
N ASP A 286 -7.98 -8.83 -8.35
CA ASP A 286 -9.35 -8.35 -8.10
C ASP A 286 -9.46 -7.71 -6.72
N ALA A 287 -8.91 -8.34 -5.69
CA ALA A 287 -8.83 -7.79 -4.35
C ALA A 287 -8.11 -6.43 -4.31
N GLU A 288 -7.00 -6.29 -5.04
CA GLU A 288 -6.30 -5.02 -5.18
C GLU A 288 -7.12 -3.97 -5.93
N LEU A 289 -7.89 -4.38 -6.94
CA LEU A 289 -8.80 -3.50 -7.67
C LEU A 289 -9.92 -2.98 -6.76
N TRP A 290 -10.49 -3.84 -5.90
CA TRP A 290 -11.49 -3.42 -4.91
C TRP A 290 -10.90 -2.35 -4.01
N ALA A 291 -9.69 -2.59 -3.49
CA ALA A 291 -8.95 -1.62 -2.68
C ALA A 291 -8.69 -0.31 -3.41
N ALA A 292 -8.22 -0.38 -4.67
CA ALA A 292 -7.91 0.79 -5.48
C ALA A 292 -9.15 1.65 -5.76
N LEU A 293 -10.27 1.01 -6.11
CA LEU A 293 -11.51 1.72 -6.37
C LEU A 293 -12.20 2.19 -5.08
N GLY A 294 -12.01 1.49 -3.95
CA GLY A 294 -12.40 2.00 -2.63
C GLY A 294 -11.67 3.30 -2.28
N ASP A 295 -10.36 3.38 -2.55
CA ASP A 295 -9.57 4.60 -2.35
C ASP A 295 -10.02 5.73 -3.29
N ALA A 296 -10.21 5.42 -4.58
CA ALA A 296 -10.75 6.39 -5.54
C ALA A 296 -12.14 6.89 -5.10
N GLY A 297 -13.02 5.99 -4.65
CA GLY A 297 -14.35 6.32 -4.14
C GLY A 297 -14.31 7.22 -2.91
N LEU A 298 -13.38 6.97 -1.98
CA LEU A 298 -13.17 7.82 -0.81
C LEU A 298 -12.80 9.25 -1.23
N LEU A 299 -11.86 9.40 -2.17
CA LEU A 299 -11.43 10.70 -2.69
C LEU A 299 -12.57 11.40 -3.46
N VAL A 300 -13.31 10.67 -4.29
CA VAL A 300 -14.48 11.19 -5.02
C VAL A 300 -15.55 11.68 -4.04
N GLY A 301 -15.84 10.91 -2.98
CA GLY A 301 -16.80 11.28 -1.95
C GLY A 301 -16.36 12.53 -1.17
N ALA A 302 -15.07 12.63 -0.81
CA ALA A 302 -14.50 13.81 -0.17
C ALA A 302 -14.53 15.06 -1.08
N ALA A 303 -14.14 14.93 -2.35
CA ALA A 303 -14.21 16.02 -3.31
C ALA A 303 -15.66 16.48 -3.53
N THR A 304 -16.60 15.55 -3.67
CA THR A 304 -18.03 15.85 -3.80
C THR A 304 -18.56 16.57 -2.56
N ALA A 305 -18.17 16.11 -1.36
CA ALA A 305 -18.51 16.76 -0.10
C ALA A 305 -17.94 18.19 0.03
N TYR A 306 -16.74 18.43 -0.50
CA TYR A 306 -16.16 19.77 -0.55
C TYR A 306 -16.96 20.68 -1.50
N LEU A 307 -17.18 20.23 -2.73
CA LEU A 307 -17.87 20.97 -3.79
C LEU A 307 -19.34 21.27 -3.43
N ALA A 308 -20.03 20.32 -2.80
CA ALA A 308 -21.41 20.50 -2.35
C ALA A 308 -21.53 21.51 -1.19
N GLY A 309 -20.42 21.88 -0.54
CA GLY A 309 -20.38 22.84 0.55
C GLY A 309 -20.47 22.32 2.00
N PRO A 310 -20.76 21.03 2.33
CA PRO A 310 -20.69 20.54 3.70
C PRO A 310 -19.40 20.88 4.47
N TYR A 311 -18.24 20.92 3.78
CA TYR A 311 -16.96 21.28 4.40
C TYR A 311 -16.62 22.78 4.35
N LYS A 312 -17.45 23.62 3.70
CA LYS A 312 -17.18 25.05 3.64
C LYS A 312 -17.44 25.72 4.99
N GLU A 313 -16.63 26.72 5.28
CA GLU A 313 -16.82 27.59 6.43
C GLU A 313 -17.93 28.60 6.11
N GLU A 314 -18.85 28.78 7.04
CA GLU A 314 -19.82 29.88 7.04
C GLU A 314 -19.52 30.80 8.23
N THR A 315 -19.49 32.10 7.95
CA THR A 315 -19.43 33.12 8.99
C THR A 315 -20.83 33.33 9.54
N PHE A 316 -20.97 33.33 10.86
CA PHE A 316 -22.21 33.68 11.54
C PHE A 316 -21.92 34.69 12.64
N THR A 317 -22.82 35.65 12.81
CA THR A 317 -22.70 36.63 13.88
C THR A 317 -23.43 36.14 15.12
N ARG A 318 -22.68 35.89 16.19
CA ARG A 318 -23.19 35.55 17.51
C ARG A 318 -23.23 36.81 18.37
N ARG A 319 -24.39 37.14 18.91
CA ARG A 319 -24.52 38.23 19.87
C ARG A 319 -24.51 37.67 21.30
N ASP A 320 -23.51 38.04 22.09
CA ASP A 320 -23.36 37.60 23.48
C ASP A 320 -23.01 38.79 24.38
N ASN A 321 -23.74 38.95 25.50
CA ASN A 321 -23.61 40.09 26.42
C ASN A 321 -23.64 41.48 25.75
N GLY A 322 -24.42 41.63 24.66
CA GLY A 322 -24.53 42.89 23.92
C GLY A 322 -23.43 43.14 22.89
N PHE A 323 -22.37 42.32 22.87
CA PHE A 323 -21.32 42.35 21.87
C PHE A 323 -21.64 41.42 20.69
N GLU A 324 -21.27 41.84 19.48
CA GLU A 324 -21.41 41.03 18.27
C GLU A 324 -20.05 40.42 17.91
N PHE A 325 -20.00 39.08 17.86
CA PHE A 325 -18.82 38.32 17.48
C PHE A 325 -19.09 37.65 16.13
N THR A 326 -18.17 37.81 15.18
CA THR A 326 -18.17 37.01 13.95
C THR A 326 -17.40 35.73 14.22
N ASP A 327 -18.09 34.61 14.16
CA ASP A 327 -17.49 33.28 14.34
C ASP A 327 -17.60 32.50 13.02
N THR A 328 -16.70 31.55 12.78
CA THR A 328 -16.71 30.68 11.61
C THR A 328 -17.04 29.25 12.03
N ARG A 329 -17.98 28.62 11.32
CA ARG A 329 -18.27 27.19 11.51
C ARG A 329 -18.29 26.46 10.19
N ILE A 330 -17.89 25.19 10.20
CA ILE A 330 -18.07 24.33 9.04
C ILE A 330 -19.56 24.00 8.92
N ARG A 331 -20.13 24.23 7.74
CA ARG A 331 -21.58 24.15 7.48
C ARG A 331 -22.21 22.84 7.93
N SER A 332 -21.63 21.70 7.53
CA SER A 332 -22.08 20.39 7.99
C SER A 332 -21.01 19.33 7.82
N ARG A 333 -20.08 19.27 8.79
CA ARG A 333 -18.99 18.28 8.79
C ARG A 333 -19.52 16.84 8.69
N ARG A 334 -20.65 16.55 9.36
CA ARG A 334 -21.30 15.23 9.32
C ARG A 334 -21.74 14.83 7.91
N VAL A 335 -22.44 15.71 7.19
CA VAL A 335 -22.85 15.41 5.82
C VAL A 335 -21.62 15.16 4.94
N GLY A 336 -20.56 15.94 5.12
CA GLY A 336 -19.30 15.74 4.40
C GLY A 336 -18.69 14.36 4.66
N HIS A 337 -18.58 13.95 5.92
CA HIS A 337 -18.05 12.64 6.30
C HIS A 337 -18.92 11.49 5.79
N ALA A 338 -20.25 11.62 5.84
CA ALA A 338 -21.17 10.63 5.30
C ALA A 338 -20.98 10.45 3.78
N LEU A 339 -20.83 11.55 3.03
CA LEU A 339 -20.54 11.50 1.59
C LEU A 339 -19.18 10.86 1.28
N THR A 340 -18.15 11.16 2.09
CA THR A 340 -16.83 10.52 1.96
C THR A 340 -16.92 9.00 2.17
N LEU A 341 -17.62 8.54 3.21
CA LEU A 341 -17.82 7.12 3.49
C LEU A 341 -18.68 6.43 2.42
N ALA A 342 -19.74 7.08 1.95
CA ALA A 342 -20.59 6.58 0.88
C ALA A 342 -19.79 6.41 -0.42
N GLY A 343 -18.93 7.38 -0.74
CA GLY A 343 -18.02 7.31 -1.89
C GLY A 343 -17.09 6.09 -1.81
N GLN A 344 -16.46 5.86 -0.66
CA GLN A 344 -15.60 4.68 -0.45
C GLN A 344 -16.36 3.36 -0.64
N GLY A 345 -17.54 3.24 -0.05
CA GLY A 345 -18.39 2.05 -0.20
C GLY A 345 -18.82 1.82 -1.66
N ALA A 346 -19.21 2.88 -2.37
CA ALA A 346 -19.54 2.82 -3.79
C ALA A 346 -18.32 2.41 -4.64
N GLY A 347 -17.13 2.90 -4.30
CA GLY A 347 -15.87 2.53 -4.93
C GLY A 347 -15.52 1.05 -4.76
N LEU A 348 -15.64 0.52 -3.54
CA LEU A 348 -15.45 -0.91 -3.28
C LEU A 348 -16.43 -1.77 -4.07
N ALA A 349 -17.71 -1.38 -4.11
CA ALA A 349 -18.74 -2.07 -4.88
C ALA A 349 -18.46 -2.03 -6.39
N ALA A 350 -17.99 -0.89 -6.91
CA ALA A 350 -17.59 -0.76 -8.31
C ALA A 350 -16.40 -1.67 -8.64
N GLY A 351 -15.42 -1.79 -7.74
CA GLY A 351 -14.30 -2.71 -7.92
C GLY A 351 -14.70 -4.18 -7.88
N ALA A 352 -15.59 -4.56 -6.97
CA ALA A 352 -16.18 -5.90 -6.95
C ALA A 352 -16.91 -6.24 -8.25
N TRP A 353 -17.70 -5.31 -8.76
CA TRP A 353 -18.42 -5.47 -10.01
C TRP A 353 -17.49 -5.54 -11.22
N LEU A 354 -16.45 -4.71 -11.28
CA LEU A 354 -15.52 -4.67 -12.40
C LEU A 354 -14.60 -5.90 -12.44
N GLY A 355 -14.09 -6.34 -11.29
CA GLY A 355 -13.30 -7.58 -11.18
C GLY A 355 -14.11 -8.83 -11.59
N GLY A 356 -15.41 -8.85 -11.30
CA GLY A 356 -16.30 -9.92 -11.78
C GLY A 356 -16.53 -9.95 -13.30
N ARG A 357 -16.15 -8.90 -14.04
CA ARG A 357 -16.31 -8.81 -15.50
C ARG A 357 -15.00 -8.99 -16.25
N ARG A 358 -13.87 -8.77 -15.59
CA ARG A 358 -12.54 -8.82 -16.19
C ARG A 358 -11.54 -9.13 -15.09
N SER A 359 -10.69 -10.12 -15.32
CA SER A 359 -9.60 -10.43 -14.40
C SER A 359 -8.54 -9.33 -14.46
N TYR A 360 -8.22 -8.70 -13.35
CA TYR A 360 -7.10 -7.76 -13.26
C TYR A 360 -5.91 -8.45 -12.62
N SER A 361 -4.70 -8.19 -13.13
CA SER A 361 -3.49 -8.50 -12.38
C SER A 361 -3.20 -7.40 -11.35
N THR A 362 -2.36 -7.71 -10.37
CA THR A 362 -1.79 -6.72 -9.45
C THR A 362 -1.04 -5.59 -10.18
N GLY A 363 -0.32 -5.94 -11.25
CA GLY A 363 0.38 -4.99 -12.11
C GLY A 363 -0.56 -3.99 -12.77
N ASP A 364 -1.70 -4.46 -13.28
CA ASP A 364 -2.72 -3.61 -13.89
C ASP A 364 -3.26 -2.62 -12.87
N VAL A 365 -3.57 -3.07 -11.65
CA VAL A 365 -4.12 -2.20 -10.61
C VAL A 365 -3.11 -1.12 -10.19
N SER A 366 -1.82 -1.47 -10.09
CA SER A 366 -0.76 -0.47 -9.82
C SER A 366 -0.70 0.60 -10.92
N ALA A 367 -0.72 0.19 -12.18
CA ALA A 367 -0.74 1.12 -13.31
C ALA A 367 -2.02 1.97 -13.34
N LEU A 368 -3.18 1.38 -12.99
CA LEU A 368 -4.46 2.09 -12.90
C LEU A 368 -4.47 3.17 -11.81
N ARG A 369 -3.89 2.88 -10.64
CA ARG A 369 -3.69 3.89 -9.57
C ARG A 369 -2.81 5.03 -10.04
N SER A 370 -1.71 4.71 -10.71
CA SER A 370 -0.81 5.69 -11.30
C SER A 370 -1.54 6.59 -12.31
N ALA A 371 -2.34 6.01 -13.21
CA ALA A 371 -3.15 6.75 -14.17
C ALA A 371 -4.21 7.64 -13.50
N THR A 372 -4.82 7.17 -12.41
CA THR A 372 -5.79 7.96 -11.62
C THR A 372 -5.10 9.18 -10.99
N ILE A 373 -3.94 8.99 -10.37
CA ILE A 373 -3.16 10.10 -9.76
C ILE A 373 -2.70 11.09 -10.83
N ALA A 374 -2.21 10.60 -11.97
CA ALA A 374 -1.80 11.45 -13.10
C ALA A 374 -2.99 12.27 -13.62
N GLY A 375 -4.18 11.68 -13.67
CA GLY A 375 -5.42 12.37 -13.97
C GLY A 375 -5.74 13.49 -12.98
N VAL A 376 -5.65 13.22 -11.68
CA VAL A 376 -5.85 14.24 -10.61
C VAL A 376 -4.88 15.41 -10.79
N GLN A 377 -3.59 15.12 -10.98
CA GLN A 377 -2.54 16.12 -11.21
C GLN A 377 -2.77 16.94 -12.48
N THR A 378 -3.21 16.28 -13.57
CA THR A 378 -3.56 16.94 -14.84
C THR A 378 -4.73 17.89 -14.64
N GLY A 379 -5.78 17.46 -13.94
CA GLY A 379 -6.92 18.30 -13.61
C GLY A 379 -6.52 19.53 -12.80
N ALA A 380 -5.73 19.35 -11.74
CA ALA A 380 -5.24 20.45 -10.92
C ALA A 380 -4.41 21.45 -11.75
N SER A 381 -3.46 20.93 -12.54
CA SER A 381 -2.57 21.74 -13.38
C SER A 381 -3.34 22.51 -14.45
N ALA A 382 -4.33 21.89 -15.10
CA ALA A 382 -5.17 22.54 -16.10
C ALA A 382 -5.98 23.69 -15.50
N ALA A 383 -6.54 23.52 -14.29
CA ALA A 383 -7.24 24.60 -13.60
C ALA A 383 -6.32 25.78 -13.25
N ARG A 384 -5.12 25.50 -12.72
CA ARG A 384 -4.13 26.54 -12.40
C ARG A 384 -3.66 27.29 -13.66
N LEU A 385 -3.40 26.58 -14.75
CA LEU A 385 -3.03 27.18 -16.05
C LEU A 385 -4.17 28.02 -16.66
N ALA A 386 -5.42 27.71 -16.33
CA ALA A 386 -6.58 28.52 -16.71
C ALA A 386 -6.76 29.79 -15.86
N GLY A 387 -5.82 30.11 -14.95
CA GLY A 387 -5.87 31.30 -14.10
C GLY A 387 -6.74 31.15 -12.86
N VAL A 388 -7.07 29.92 -12.43
CA VAL A 388 -7.73 29.70 -11.15
C VAL A 388 -6.69 29.76 -10.05
N ASP A 389 -6.56 30.91 -9.37
CA ASP A 389 -5.48 31.15 -8.40
C ASP A 389 -5.71 30.58 -7.01
N GLU A 390 -6.97 30.42 -6.61
CA GLU A 390 -7.31 29.88 -5.30
C GLU A 390 -7.54 28.36 -5.36
N TRP A 391 -7.06 27.64 -4.34
CA TRP A 391 -7.37 26.23 -4.08
C TRP A 391 -8.84 26.05 -3.64
N GLY A 392 -9.77 26.43 -4.50
CA GLY A 392 -11.21 26.40 -4.27
C GLY A 392 -11.95 25.35 -5.11
N ASP A 393 -13.24 25.58 -5.30
CA ASP A 393 -14.15 24.64 -5.97
C ASP A 393 -13.69 24.24 -7.37
N ALA A 394 -13.21 25.21 -8.16
CA ALA A 394 -12.82 24.95 -9.55
C ALA A 394 -11.61 24.00 -9.64
N VAL A 395 -10.60 24.15 -8.77
CA VAL A 395 -9.44 23.25 -8.74
C VAL A 395 -9.84 21.85 -8.26
N VAL A 396 -10.65 21.76 -7.20
CA VAL A 396 -11.14 20.46 -6.69
C VAL A 396 -12.02 19.75 -7.71
N GLY A 397 -12.89 20.49 -8.41
CA GLY A 397 -13.72 19.98 -9.49
C GLY A 397 -12.88 19.47 -10.66
N ALA A 398 -11.84 20.20 -11.04
CA ALA A 398 -10.91 19.79 -12.09
C ALA A 398 -10.09 18.55 -11.67
N MET A 399 -9.61 18.48 -10.43
CA MET A 399 -8.95 17.30 -9.86
C MET A 399 -9.85 16.06 -9.90
N LEU A 400 -11.12 16.22 -9.50
CA LEU A 400 -12.11 15.15 -9.54
C LEU A 400 -12.36 14.65 -10.97
N ALA A 401 -12.61 15.58 -11.89
CA ALA A 401 -12.84 15.26 -13.30
C ALA A 401 -11.60 14.60 -13.92
N GLY A 402 -10.41 15.13 -13.65
CA GLY A 402 -9.14 14.59 -14.09
C GLY A 402 -8.87 13.20 -13.53
N GLY A 403 -9.10 12.96 -12.24
CA GLY A 403 -8.93 11.65 -11.62
C GLY A 403 -9.86 10.58 -12.20
N LEU A 404 -11.15 10.90 -12.39
CA LEU A 404 -12.11 10.01 -13.06
C LEU A 404 -11.73 9.76 -14.52
N GLY A 405 -11.31 10.81 -15.24
CA GLY A 405 -10.81 10.71 -16.60
C GLY A 405 -9.57 9.81 -16.71
N GLY A 406 -8.61 9.98 -15.80
CA GLY A 406 -7.40 9.18 -15.71
C GLY A 406 -7.67 7.71 -15.38
N LEU A 407 -8.64 7.44 -14.49
CA LEU A 407 -9.09 6.08 -14.19
C LEU A 407 -9.69 5.39 -15.43
N VAL A 408 -10.62 6.06 -16.13
CA VAL A 408 -11.28 5.50 -17.32
C VAL A 408 -10.30 5.35 -18.49
N ALA A 409 -9.45 6.35 -18.70
CA ALA A 409 -8.42 6.30 -19.73
C ALA A 409 -7.38 5.22 -19.43
N GLY A 410 -6.94 5.09 -18.18
CA GLY A 410 -6.02 4.06 -17.72
C GLY A 410 -6.58 2.66 -17.93
N ASP A 411 -7.83 2.40 -17.52
CA ASP A 411 -8.46 1.10 -17.73
C ASP A 411 -8.55 0.70 -19.22
N ARG A 412 -8.93 1.66 -20.07
CA ARG A 412 -8.96 1.46 -21.54
C ARG A 412 -7.57 1.27 -22.13
N TRP A 413 -6.58 2.01 -21.65
CA TRP A 413 -5.22 1.97 -22.18
C TRP A 413 -4.52 0.65 -21.86
N MET A 414 -4.74 0.10 -20.67
CA MET A 414 -4.26 -1.25 -20.33
C MET A 414 -4.87 -2.31 -21.25
N GLY A 415 -6.15 -2.17 -21.61
CA GLY A 415 -6.81 -3.01 -22.61
C GLY A 415 -6.58 -4.52 -22.36
N PRO A 416 -6.42 -5.35 -23.40
CA PRO A 416 -6.22 -6.79 -23.21
C PRO A 416 -4.82 -7.17 -22.69
N ARG A 417 -3.98 -6.25 -22.19
CA ARG A 417 -2.63 -6.58 -21.71
C ARG A 417 -2.68 -6.89 -20.23
N GLY A 418 -2.00 -7.93 -19.77
CA GLY A 418 -1.86 -8.23 -18.34
C GLY A 418 -0.44 -7.86 -17.90
N LEU A 419 -0.31 -6.85 -17.06
CA LEU A 419 1.00 -6.50 -16.47
C LEU A 419 1.32 -7.44 -15.31
N SER A 420 2.56 -7.89 -15.19
CA SER A 420 3.04 -8.51 -13.95
C SER A 420 3.10 -7.48 -12.82
N THR A 421 3.16 -7.95 -11.56
CA THR A 421 3.33 -7.08 -10.38
C THR A 421 4.53 -6.15 -10.53
N GLY A 422 5.68 -6.68 -10.97
CA GLY A 422 6.91 -5.91 -11.12
C GLY A 422 6.80 -4.81 -12.17
N GLU A 423 6.18 -5.12 -13.30
CA GLU A 423 5.91 -4.18 -14.39
C GLU A 423 5.00 -3.02 -13.95
N GLY A 424 3.90 -3.32 -13.25
CA GLY A 424 3.01 -2.29 -12.71
C GLY A 424 3.66 -1.44 -11.62
N LEU A 425 4.54 -2.02 -10.80
CA LEU A 425 5.33 -1.28 -9.81
C LEU A 425 6.35 -0.37 -10.47
N LEU A 426 7.01 -0.81 -11.54
CA LEU A 426 7.94 0.02 -12.31
C LEU A 426 7.24 1.23 -12.93
N VAL A 427 6.04 1.05 -13.50
CA VAL A 427 5.23 2.16 -14.03
C VAL A 427 4.87 3.18 -12.94
N ASN A 428 4.48 2.71 -11.75
CA ASN A 428 4.16 3.58 -10.63
C ASN A 428 5.41 4.30 -10.07
N ALA A 429 6.51 3.59 -9.90
CA ALA A 429 7.79 4.17 -9.48
C ALA A 429 8.29 5.22 -10.47
N ALA A 430 8.16 4.98 -11.78
CA ALA A 430 8.54 5.92 -12.82
C ALA A 430 7.68 7.18 -12.83
N HIS A 431 6.38 7.05 -12.53
CA HIS A 431 5.51 8.20 -12.31
C HIS A 431 6.02 9.06 -11.13
N LEU A 432 6.25 8.45 -9.96
CA LEU A 432 6.72 9.17 -8.77
C LEU A 432 8.09 9.80 -8.99
N ALA A 433 9.02 9.06 -9.60
CA ALA A 433 10.36 9.55 -9.93
C ALA A 433 10.30 10.71 -10.92
N GLY A 434 9.53 10.59 -12.01
CA GLY A 434 9.34 11.66 -12.99
C GLY A 434 8.72 12.91 -12.37
N THR A 435 7.74 12.75 -11.49
CA THR A 435 7.12 13.85 -10.73
C THR A 435 8.15 14.57 -9.87
N ALA A 436 8.92 13.82 -9.08
CA ALA A 436 9.94 14.35 -8.18
C ALA A 436 11.10 15.01 -8.94
N THR A 437 11.57 14.40 -10.03
CA THR A 437 12.64 14.95 -10.87
C THR A 437 12.21 16.27 -11.50
N ALA A 438 11.02 16.34 -12.12
CA ALA A 438 10.56 17.58 -12.73
C ALA A 438 10.28 18.67 -11.69
N ALA A 439 9.67 18.32 -10.55
CA ALA A 439 9.48 19.26 -9.45
C ALA A 439 10.83 19.80 -8.91
N GLY A 440 11.81 18.93 -8.73
CA GLY A 440 13.15 19.31 -8.26
C GLY A 440 13.91 20.19 -9.26
N LEU A 441 13.81 19.88 -10.56
CA LEU A 441 14.40 20.74 -11.61
C LEU A 441 13.74 22.11 -11.66
N THR A 442 12.40 22.17 -11.57
CA THR A 442 11.69 23.44 -11.52
C THR A 442 12.05 24.24 -10.27
N TYR A 443 12.20 23.58 -9.12
CA TYR A 443 12.64 24.22 -7.89
C TYR A 443 14.02 24.87 -8.03
N LEU A 444 14.94 24.27 -8.80
CA LEU A 444 16.27 24.83 -9.05
C LEU A 444 16.27 25.99 -10.06
N LEU A 445 15.27 26.05 -10.94
CA LEU A 445 15.17 27.06 -11.99
C LEU A 445 14.40 28.32 -11.57
N VAL A 446 13.66 28.24 -10.47
CA VAL A 446 12.79 29.30 -10.00
C VAL A 446 13.40 29.91 -8.74
N ASP A 447 13.71 31.21 -8.78
CA ASP A 447 14.35 31.91 -7.65
C ASP A 447 13.41 32.06 -6.43
N GLU A 448 12.09 32.15 -6.65
CA GLU A 448 11.08 32.26 -5.59
C GLU A 448 9.87 31.34 -5.85
N ILE A 449 9.55 30.46 -4.90
CA ILE A 449 8.42 29.53 -5.01
C ILE A 449 7.08 30.27 -4.93
N ASP A 450 7.04 31.32 -4.10
CA ASP A 450 5.86 32.14 -3.87
C ASP A 450 5.51 32.88 -5.18
N GLY A 451 4.47 32.41 -5.87
CA GLY A 451 4.04 32.90 -7.19
C GLY A 451 4.30 31.94 -8.36
N ASN A 452 5.06 30.86 -8.15
CA ASN A 452 5.38 29.88 -9.19
C ASN A 452 4.79 28.48 -8.92
N GLU A 453 3.81 28.37 -8.03
CA GLU A 453 3.13 27.10 -7.71
C GLU A 453 2.56 26.41 -8.96
N THR A 454 1.98 27.19 -9.88
CA THR A 454 1.45 26.67 -11.16
C THR A 454 2.54 26.03 -11.99
N LEU A 455 3.73 26.62 -12.04
CA LEU A 455 4.87 26.08 -12.78
C LEU A 455 5.38 24.79 -12.12
N LEU A 456 5.50 24.76 -10.79
CA LEU A 456 5.92 23.57 -10.05
C LEU A 456 4.94 22.41 -10.23
N LEU A 457 3.64 22.67 -10.08
CA LEU A 457 2.59 21.65 -10.21
C LEU A 457 2.52 21.12 -11.65
N SER A 458 2.52 22.01 -12.65
CA SER A 458 2.47 21.61 -14.07
C SER A 458 3.72 20.85 -14.49
N ALA A 459 4.91 21.30 -14.09
CA ALA A 459 6.15 20.57 -14.34
C ALA A 459 6.15 19.18 -13.69
N SER A 460 5.72 19.08 -12.42
CA SER A 460 5.61 17.80 -11.73
C SER A 460 4.64 16.84 -12.44
N THR A 461 3.52 17.37 -12.95
CA THR A 461 2.52 16.60 -13.68
C THR A 461 3.09 16.08 -15.00
N VAL A 462 3.76 16.95 -15.77
CA VAL A 462 4.40 16.58 -17.04
C VAL A 462 5.49 15.53 -16.80
N GLY A 463 6.36 15.75 -15.81
CA GLY A 463 7.40 14.80 -15.44
C GLY A 463 6.84 13.44 -15.04
N GLY A 464 5.76 13.43 -14.25
CA GLY A 464 5.07 12.22 -13.84
C GLY A 464 4.50 11.42 -15.00
N ILE A 465 3.78 12.08 -15.90
CA ILE A 465 3.19 11.46 -17.11
C ILE A 465 4.28 10.93 -18.04
N LEU A 466 5.35 11.71 -18.27
CA LEU A 466 6.47 11.29 -19.12
C LEU A 466 7.21 10.09 -18.53
N GLY A 467 7.51 10.12 -17.23
CA GLY A 467 8.16 9.02 -16.53
C GLY A 467 7.35 7.72 -16.63
N ALA A 468 6.05 7.79 -16.32
CA ALA A 468 5.15 6.64 -16.45
C ALA A 468 5.06 6.15 -17.91
N GLY A 469 4.91 7.05 -18.87
CA GLY A 469 4.75 6.72 -20.29
C GLY A 469 5.98 6.06 -20.91
N LEU A 470 7.19 6.50 -20.53
CA LEU A 470 8.45 5.89 -20.99
C LEU A 470 8.58 4.44 -20.52
N VAL A 471 8.35 4.18 -19.24
CA VAL A 471 8.41 2.83 -18.68
C VAL A 471 7.27 1.95 -19.16
N TRP A 472 6.06 2.53 -19.29
CA TRP A 472 4.92 1.83 -19.88
C TRP A 472 5.24 1.27 -21.26
N ARG A 473 5.86 2.07 -22.14
CA ARG A 473 6.25 1.62 -23.48
C ARG A 473 7.26 0.46 -23.41
N ALA A 474 8.28 0.57 -22.55
CA ALA A 474 9.30 -0.46 -22.40
C ALA A 474 8.73 -1.80 -21.91
N VAL A 475 7.75 -1.75 -21.01
CA VAL A 475 7.11 -2.92 -20.41
C VAL A 475 6.08 -3.55 -21.34
N VAL A 476 5.27 -2.74 -22.03
CA VAL A 476 4.16 -3.24 -22.85
C VAL A 476 4.62 -4.03 -24.07
N ASP A 477 5.78 -3.71 -24.63
CA ASP A 477 6.30 -4.41 -25.81
C ASP A 477 6.63 -5.89 -25.50
N GLY A 478 6.85 -6.24 -24.22
CA GLY A 478 7.06 -7.61 -23.75
C GLY A 478 5.85 -8.27 -23.08
N ALA A 479 4.80 -7.51 -22.76
CA ALA A 479 3.68 -8.02 -21.98
C ALA A 479 2.81 -9.01 -22.81
N PRO A 480 2.51 -10.21 -22.28
CA PRO A 480 1.65 -11.15 -22.96
C PRO A 480 0.26 -10.53 -23.16
N ARG A 481 -0.28 -10.67 -24.38
CA ARG A 481 -1.69 -10.36 -24.63
C ARG A 481 -2.52 -11.36 -23.83
N ARG A 482 -3.46 -10.87 -23.01
CA ARG A 482 -4.48 -11.72 -22.42
C ARG A 482 -5.19 -12.41 -23.57
N VAL A 483 -5.12 -13.74 -23.59
CA VAL A 483 -6.01 -14.52 -24.43
C VAL A 483 -7.39 -14.19 -23.93
N GLY A 484 -8.16 -13.45 -24.74
CA GLY A 484 -9.49 -13.01 -24.40
C GLY A 484 -10.38 -14.22 -24.18
N SER A 485 -10.38 -14.74 -22.96
CA SER A 485 -11.51 -15.49 -22.44
C SER A 485 -12.62 -14.46 -22.29
N LEU A 486 -13.27 -14.14 -23.41
CA LEU A 486 -14.67 -13.77 -23.42
C LEU A 486 -15.40 -15.05 -22.99
N GLY A 487 -15.19 -15.44 -21.74
CA GLY A 487 -15.86 -16.55 -21.13
C GLY A 487 -17.33 -16.18 -21.15
N ASN A 488 -18.14 -17.09 -21.66
CA ASN A 488 -19.55 -17.23 -21.32
C ASN A 488 -19.75 -17.53 -19.82
N GLY A 489 -18.96 -16.88 -18.95
CA GLY A 489 -19.13 -16.86 -17.52
C GLY A 489 -20.46 -16.20 -17.26
N ALA A 490 -21.50 -17.02 -17.11
CA ALA A 490 -22.77 -16.60 -16.58
C ALA A 490 -22.47 -15.67 -15.39
N PRO A 491 -23.06 -14.46 -15.35
CA PRO A 491 -22.73 -13.44 -14.37
C PRO A 491 -22.67 -14.09 -12.99
N GLY A 492 -21.49 -14.02 -12.36
CA GLY A 492 -21.27 -14.56 -11.03
C GLY A 492 -22.44 -14.15 -10.15
N ARG A 493 -23.17 -15.16 -9.67
CA ARG A 493 -24.49 -15.09 -9.04
C ARG A 493 -24.40 -14.31 -7.73
N PHE A 494 -24.25 -12.98 -7.80
CA PHE A 494 -24.43 -12.07 -6.69
C PHE A 494 -25.92 -12.04 -6.35
N GLY A 495 -26.32 -12.83 -5.34
CA GLY A 495 -27.57 -12.58 -4.63
C GLY A 495 -28.74 -13.54 -4.84
N SER A 496 -28.53 -14.85 -5.04
CA SER A 496 -29.59 -15.81 -4.67
C SER A 496 -29.08 -16.77 -3.59
N ILE A 497 -29.47 -16.50 -2.35
CA ILE A 497 -29.45 -17.51 -1.28
C ILE A 497 -30.51 -18.54 -1.67
N SER A 498 -30.09 -19.64 -2.27
CA SER A 498 -30.95 -20.79 -2.55
C SER A 498 -30.55 -21.90 -1.57
N PRO A 499 -31.46 -22.39 -0.71
CA PRO A 499 -31.18 -23.54 0.14
C PRO A 499 -30.95 -24.77 -0.74
N GLY A 500 -29.89 -25.51 -0.44
CA GLY A 500 -29.34 -26.53 -1.33
C GLY A 500 -30.22 -27.76 -1.53
N THR A 501 -30.10 -28.32 -2.73
CA THR A 501 -30.26 -29.75 -3.01
C THR A 501 -29.23 -30.16 -4.07
N PRO A 502 -28.50 -31.27 -3.90
CA PRO A 502 -27.59 -31.78 -4.91
C PRO A 502 -28.37 -32.51 -6.01
N SER A 503 -28.05 -32.28 -7.27
CA SER A 503 -28.52 -33.08 -8.41
C SER A 503 -27.32 -33.56 -9.26
N PRO A 504 -27.30 -34.81 -9.72
CA PRO A 504 -26.13 -35.42 -10.36
C PRO A 504 -26.10 -35.23 -11.89
N GLY A 505 -24.88 -35.02 -12.42
CA GLY A 505 -24.29 -35.69 -13.59
C GLY A 505 -24.95 -35.64 -14.98
N SER A 506 -24.25 -35.00 -15.93
CA SER A 506 -24.08 -35.41 -17.35
C SER A 506 -23.08 -34.43 -17.99
N GLY A 507 -21.99 -34.78 -18.68
CA GLY A 507 -21.73 -35.91 -19.56
C GLY A 507 -21.92 -35.48 -21.02
N GLY A 508 -20.84 -35.11 -21.74
CA GLY A 508 -20.90 -34.87 -23.19
C GLY A 508 -19.74 -34.04 -23.75
N GLY A 509 -18.80 -34.71 -24.41
CA GLY A 509 -17.68 -34.08 -25.11
C GLY A 509 -18.01 -33.68 -26.56
N ALA A 510 -17.20 -32.78 -27.12
CA ALA A 510 -17.03 -32.60 -28.56
C ALA A 510 -15.69 -31.92 -28.84
N THR A 511 -14.83 -32.60 -29.59
CA THR A 511 -13.57 -32.12 -30.14
C THR A 511 -13.80 -31.44 -31.50
N ARG A 512 -13.05 -30.39 -31.81
CA ARG A 512 -12.82 -29.95 -33.20
C ARG A 512 -11.45 -29.28 -33.36
N PRO A 513 -10.70 -29.52 -34.47
CA PRO A 513 -9.30 -29.15 -34.58
C PRO A 513 -9.01 -27.96 -35.54
N ASP A 514 -7.75 -27.54 -35.47
CA ASP A 514 -6.90 -26.85 -36.47
C ASP A 514 -7.05 -25.33 -36.73
N ALA A 515 -5.99 -24.58 -36.37
CA ALA A 515 -5.49 -23.39 -37.09
C ALA A 515 -4.01 -23.09 -36.75
N PRO A 516 -3.23 -22.46 -37.66
CA PRO A 516 -1.80 -22.75 -37.85
C PRO A 516 -0.81 -21.77 -37.17
N ALA A 517 0.44 -22.20 -37.19
CA ALA A 517 1.65 -21.63 -36.59
C ALA A 517 1.91 -20.14 -36.89
N GLY A 518 2.21 -19.39 -35.82
CA GLY A 518 2.73 -18.03 -35.87
C GLY A 518 4.25 -18.00 -35.63
N ILE A 519 4.94 -17.26 -36.48
CA ILE A 519 6.39 -17.00 -36.51
C ILE A 519 6.82 -16.24 -35.25
N THR A 520 7.90 -16.71 -34.60
CA THR A 520 8.58 -15.98 -33.51
C THR A 520 9.90 -15.43 -34.04
N VAL A 521 10.07 -14.10 -33.92
CA VAL A 521 11.32 -13.38 -34.17
C VAL A 521 12.08 -13.31 -32.85
N GLU A 522 13.31 -13.79 -32.85
CA GLU A 522 14.21 -13.79 -31.69
C GLU A 522 15.14 -12.56 -31.78
N VAL A 523 15.18 -11.74 -30.73
CA VAL A 523 16.10 -10.60 -30.60
C VAL A 523 16.95 -10.83 -29.36
N HIS A 524 18.27 -10.97 -29.56
CA HIS A 524 19.25 -11.12 -28.49
C HIS A 524 19.53 -9.78 -27.77
N PRO A 525 19.35 -9.67 -26.44
CA PRO A 525 19.77 -8.51 -25.67
C PRO A 525 21.11 -8.79 -24.98
N MET A 526 22.21 -8.79 -25.74
CA MET A 526 23.57 -8.69 -25.19
C MET A 526 24.43 -7.93 -26.19
N GLY A 527 24.30 -6.60 -26.18
CA GLY A 527 25.01 -5.76 -27.14
C GLY A 527 24.90 -4.27 -26.93
N ILE A 528 24.66 -3.76 -25.71
CA ILE A 528 24.97 -2.36 -25.33
C ILE A 528 25.25 -2.39 -23.82
N LEU A 529 26.49 -2.67 -23.43
CA LEU A 529 27.09 -2.29 -22.12
C LEU A 529 28.59 -2.63 -22.10
N GLN A 530 29.28 -2.34 -23.20
CA GLN A 530 30.74 -2.27 -23.24
C GLN A 530 31.12 -1.06 -24.07
N GLY A 531 31.63 -0.02 -23.41
CA GLY A 531 32.28 1.09 -24.08
C GLY A 531 31.87 2.44 -23.54
N THR A 532 32.34 2.77 -22.33
CA THR A 532 32.87 4.10 -22.00
C THR A 532 33.31 4.10 -20.54
N LEU A 533 34.61 4.00 -20.31
CA LEU A 533 35.43 4.78 -19.35
C LEU A 533 36.80 4.10 -19.19
N LEU A 534 37.63 4.22 -20.22
CA LEU A 534 39.08 4.18 -20.09
C LEU A 534 39.61 5.47 -20.74
N ALA A 535 40.10 6.38 -19.90
CA ALA A 535 41.19 7.25 -20.29
C ALA A 535 42.04 7.57 -19.03
N PRO A 536 43.37 7.68 -19.19
CA PRO A 536 44.34 7.47 -18.12
C PRO A 536 44.87 8.80 -17.56
N ARG A 537 45.41 8.79 -16.34
CA ARG A 537 46.42 9.78 -15.92
C ARG A 537 47.51 9.17 -15.02
N PRO A 538 48.69 9.79 -15.01
CA PRO A 538 49.99 9.11 -15.05
C PRO A 538 50.61 8.91 -13.66
N GLY A 539 51.62 8.04 -13.64
CA GLY A 539 52.29 7.59 -12.43
C GLY A 539 53.18 8.61 -11.75
N ILE A 540 53.40 8.36 -10.46
CA ILE A 540 54.61 8.73 -9.73
C ILE A 540 55.04 7.49 -8.93
N ALA A 541 56.28 7.06 -9.17
CA ALA A 541 56.95 5.97 -8.48
C ALA A 541 57.58 6.47 -7.16
N GLY A 542 57.75 5.57 -6.17
CA GLY A 542 58.69 5.83 -5.07
C GLY A 542 58.47 5.10 -3.74
N ALA A 543 58.79 3.80 -3.72
CA ALA A 543 59.56 3.07 -2.70
C ALA A 543 59.28 3.16 -1.16
N ALA A 544 59.14 1.93 -0.61
CA ALA A 544 59.85 1.35 0.55
C ALA A 544 59.28 1.42 1.98
N HIS A 545 59.09 0.19 2.51
CA HIS A 545 59.28 -0.35 3.87
C HIS A 545 58.71 0.34 5.12
N GLY A 546 57.98 -0.44 5.92
CA GLY A 546 57.76 -0.16 7.33
C GLY A 546 56.67 -1.01 7.98
N SER A 547 57.04 -2.20 8.44
CA SER A 547 56.25 -3.05 9.34
C SER A 547 56.09 -2.43 10.73
N ALA A 548 54.87 -2.39 11.27
CA ALA A 548 54.63 -2.30 12.71
C ALA A 548 53.24 -2.85 13.08
N ALA A 549 53.24 -3.80 14.02
CA ALA A 549 52.07 -4.37 14.68
C ALA A 549 51.73 -3.57 15.95
N VAL A 550 50.44 -3.37 16.24
CA VAL A 550 49.92 -2.91 17.55
C VAL A 550 48.53 -3.56 17.73
N ARG A 551 48.45 -4.63 18.53
CA ARG A 551 47.97 -4.69 19.94
C ARG A 551 46.52 -4.22 20.15
N THR A 552 45.63 -5.19 20.38
CA THR A 552 44.32 -5.02 21.01
C THR A 552 44.42 -5.47 22.47
N ASP A 553 44.33 -4.53 23.40
CA ASP A 553 44.25 -4.81 24.83
C ASP A 553 42.78 -5.01 25.25
N VAL A 554 42.51 -6.17 25.86
CA VAL A 554 41.27 -6.49 26.60
C VAL A 554 41.64 -6.52 28.08
N PRO A 555 40.97 -5.76 28.97
CA PRO A 555 41.10 -5.98 30.40
C PRO A 555 40.01 -6.92 30.94
N PRO A 556 40.36 -7.83 31.87
CA PRO A 556 39.45 -8.82 32.45
C PRO A 556 38.89 -8.41 33.83
N GLY A 557 37.63 -8.78 34.06
CA GLY A 557 37.25 -9.66 35.18
C GLY A 557 36.86 -9.07 36.55
N TRP A 558 36.10 -9.94 37.25
CA TRP A 558 35.78 -10.00 38.69
C TRP A 558 34.73 -9.00 39.19
N GLY A 559 33.75 -9.34 40.03
CA GLY A 559 33.48 -10.56 40.78
C GLY A 559 32.22 -10.36 41.62
N VAL A 560 31.60 -11.46 42.03
CA VAL A 560 30.43 -11.52 42.91
C VAL A 560 30.86 -11.23 44.34
N GLY A 561 30.13 -10.35 45.04
CA GLY A 561 30.28 -10.12 46.48
C GLY A 561 29.10 -9.32 47.04
N GLY A 562 28.32 -9.96 47.91
CA GLY A 562 27.25 -9.31 48.66
C GLY A 562 27.77 -8.49 49.84
N GLY A 563 26.96 -7.55 50.33
CA GLY A 563 27.26 -6.79 51.54
C GLY A 563 26.36 -5.58 51.74
N THR A 564 25.65 -5.60 52.86
CA THR A 564 24.74 -4.60 53.44
C THR A 564 25.38 -3.23 53.73
N GLY A 565 24.57 -2.15 53.74
CA GLY A 565 24.78 -1.03 54.68
C GLY A 565 24.65 0.40 54.13
N VAL A 566 23.53 1.04 54.48
CA VAL A 566 23.35 2.43 54.96
C VAL A 566 24.24 3.58 54.43
N GLY A 567 23.57 4.58 53.84
CA GLY A 567 23.78 6.00 54.16
C GLY A 567 24.64 6.84 53.21
N GLY A 568 24.14 8.02 52.84
CA GLY A 568 24.99 9.13 52.38
C GLY A 568 24.47 9.88 51.16
N ALA A 569 23.98 11.09 51.41
CA ALA A 569 23.47 12.03 50.42
C ALA A 569 24.54 12.61 49.49
N GLY A 570 24.10 13.03 48.30
CA GLY A 570 24.70 14.13 47.55
C GLY A 570 25.46 13.74 46.29
N ALA A 571 24.78 13.76 45.14
CA ALA A 571 25.45 14.02 43.86
C ALA A 571 24.46 14.59 42.83
N ARG A 572 24.86 15.72 42.25
CA ARG A 572 24.19 16.48 41.20
C ARG A 572 24.02 15.60 39.96
N SER A 573 22.79 15.48 39.45
CA SER A 573 22.52 14.85 38.16
C SER A 573 22.81 15.86 37.04
N ALA A 574 23.74 15.49 36.16
CA ALA A 574 23.87 16.09 34.84
C ALA A 574 22.63 15.70 34.03
N VAL A 575 21.86 16.70 33.60
CA VAL A 575 20.71 16.55 32.72
C VAL A 575 21.24 16.40 31.29
N ALA A 576 21.12 15.19 30.72
CA ALA A 576 21.21 14.98 29.29
C ALA A 576 19.93 15.51 28.61
N PRO A 577 20.01 16.10 27.39
CA PRO A 577 18.85 16.70 26.75
C PRO A 577 17.90 15.60 26.22
N TRP A 578 16.70 15.56 26.78
CA TRP A 578 15.60 14.77 26.24
C TRP A 578 14.93 15.52 25.09
N LEU A 579 14.71 14.80 23.99
CA LEU A 579 13.84 15.19 22.89
C LEU A 579 12.44 15.48 23.44
N THR A 580 12.08 16.76 23.51
CA THR A 580 10.74 17.19 23.90
C THR A 580 9.86 17.19 22.66
N ILE A 581 9.11 16.12 22.44
CA ILE A 581 7.97 16.14 21.50
C ILE A 581 6.80 16.76 22.27
N ARG A 582 6.49 18.03 21.98
CA ARG A 582 5.27 18.68 22.48
C ARG A 582 4.10 18.26 21.59
N PHE A 583 3.04 17.77 22.23
CA PHE A 583 1.74 17.49 21.62
C PHE A 583 0.91 18.75 21.45
#